data_AF-A0A7X1NEB2-F1
#
_entry.id   AF-A0A7X1NEB2-F1
#
_cell.length_a   1.000
_cell.length_b   1.000
_cell.length_c   1.000
_cell.angle_alpha   90.00
_cell.angle_beta   90.00
_cell.angle_gamma   90.00
#
_symmetry.space_group_name_H-M   'P 1'
#
loop_
_entity.id
_entity.type
_entity.pdbx_description
1 polymer ?
#
loop_
_entity_poly.entity_id
_entity_poly.type
_entity_poly.pdbx_seq_one_letter_code
_entity_poly.pdbx_strand_id
1 'polypeptide(L)'
;MGFDSVYKILPEVFSQSYVEARAKFLAIAPAARPYACSSLGPSGEPLYTDVAYFGDRNASRLLILISGTHGPEGYSGSASQLLFLRAGLQDALPASTAVLLVHALNCYGFAWDRRVTAEGCDLNPPGVRIDVVLSDS
;
A
#
# COMPACT_ATOMS: atom_id res chain seq x y z
N MET A 1 -7.17 -10.39 -23.09
CA MET A 1 -6.24 -10.73 -22.00
C MET A 1 -6.50 -12.16 -21.60
N GLY A 2 -5.57 -13.08 -21.87
CA GLY A 2 -5.74 -14.50 -21.58
C GLY A 2 -5.37 -14.84 -20.13
N PHE A 3 -6.02 -15.84 -19.56
CA PHE A 3 -5.78 -16.33 -18.19
C PHE A 3 -4.30 -16.62 -17.89
N ASP A 4 -3.51 -17.03 -18.90
CA ASP A 4 -2.06 -17.26 -18.78
C ASP A 4 -1.26 -16.04 -18.33
N SER A 5 -1.69 -14.82 -18.71
CA SER A 5 -1.02 -13.59 -18.27
C SER A 5 -1.31 -13.28 -16.81
N VAL A 6 -2.48 -13.67 -16.30
CA VAL A 6 -2.86 -13.45 -14.90
C VAL A 6 -2.04 -14.36 -14.00
N TYR A 7 -1.93 -15.65 -14.32
CA TYR A 7 -1.11 -16.60 -13.54
C TYR A 7 0.37 -16.22 -13.47
N LYS A 8 0.91 -15.54 -14.48
CA LYS A 8 2.28 -15.01 -14.44
C LYS A 8 2.43 -13.82 -13.51
N ILE A 9 1.42 -12.97 -13.42
CA ILE A 9 1.46 -11.72 -12.64
C ILE A 9 1.21 -11.98 -11.15
N LEU A 10 0.35 -12.95 -10.80
CA LEU A 10 -0.04 -13.19 -9.40
C LEU A 10 1.16 -13.39 -8.45
N PRO A 11 2.17 -14.24 -8.76
CA PRO A 11 3.33 -14.42 -7.88
C PRO A 11 4.21 -13.17 -7.77
N GLU A 12 4.17 -12.28 -8.76
CA GLU A 12 4.97 -11.06 -8.77
C GLU A 12 4.38 -9.97 -7.87
N VAL A 13 3.07 -9.98 -7.64
CA VAL A 13 2.36 -8.91 -6.91
C VAL A 13 1.82 -9.35 -5.55
N PHE A 14 1.43 -10.62 -5.39
CA PHE A 14 1.05 -11.14 -4.08
C PHE A 14 2.28 -11.56 -3.28
N SER A 15 2.20 -11.43 -1.97
CA SER A 15 3.26 -11.76 -1.03
C SER A 15 2.73 -12.68 0.05
N GLN A 16 3.61 -13.48 0.64
CA GLN A 16 3.31 -14.37 1.76
C GLN A 16 3.72 -13.78 3.11
N SER A 17 4.41 -12.65 3.11
CA SER A 17 4.78 -11.91 4.32
C SER A 17 4.81 -10.40 4.07
N TYR A 18 4.69 -9.62 5.14
CA TYR A 18 4.95 -8.18 5.13
C TYR A 18 6.35 -7.85 4.56
N VAL A 19 7.38 -8.59 4.95
CA VAL A 19 8.76 -8.35 4.51
C VAL A 19 8.88 -8.48 3.00
N GLU A 20 8.27 -9.53 2.43
CA GLU A 20 8.23 -9.74 0.99
C GLU A 20 7.40 -8.64 0.28
N ALA A 21 6.25 -8.27 0.85
CA ALA A 21 5.38 -7.22 0.30
C ALA A 21 6.11 -5.88 0.23
N ARG A 22 6.80 -5.51 1.30
CA ARG A 22 7.61 -4.29 1.38
C ARG A 22 8.76 -4.31 0.39
N ALA A 23 9.49 -5.43 0.30
CA ALA A 23 10.59 -5.56 -0.65
C ALA A 23 10.11 -5.36 -2.10
N LYS A 24 8.97 -5.95 -2.47
CA LYS A 24 8.36 -5.76 -3.79
C LYS A 24 7.92 -4.31 -4.02
N PHE A 25 7.33 -3.66 -3.01
CA PHE A 25 6.93 -2.25 -3.11
C PHE A 25 8.13 -1.32 -3.31
N LEU A 26 9.18 -1.46 -2.51
CA LEU A 26 10.39 -0.65 -2.62
C LEU A 26 11.17 -0.90 -3.92
N ALA A 27 11.06 -2.11 -4.51
CA ALA A 27 11.67 -2.39 -5.79
C ALA A 27 11.09 -1.54 -6.94
N ILE A 28 9.80 -1.18 -6.87
CA ILE A 28 9.13 -0.35 -7.88
C ILE A 28 9.03 1.13 -7.48
N ALA A 29 9.00 1.41 -6.17
CA ALA A 29 8.97 2.76 -5.62
C ALA A 29 10.19 3.01 -4.71
N PRO A 30 11.43 3.02 -5.24
CA PRO A 30 12.64 3.11 -4.43
C PRO A 30 12.81 4.47 -3.73
N ALA A 31 12.14 5.51 -4.22
CA ALA A 31 12.11 6.83 -3.61
C ALA A 31 11.03 6.99 -2.54
N ALA A 32 10.32 5.91 -2.19
CA ALA A 32 9.34 5.93 -1.11
C ALA A 32 10.00 6.37 0.20
N ARG A 33 9.33 7.25 0.94
CA ARG A 33 9.78 7.71 2.24
C ARG A 33 9.33 6.71 3.31
N PRO A 34 10.26 6.11 4.08
CA PRO A 34 9.92 5.21 5.16
C PRO A 34 9.54 5.97 6.43
N TYR A 35 8.54 5.46 7.16
CA TYR A 35 8.16 5.88 8.49
C TYR A 35 8.25 4.68 9.42
N ALA A 36 9.19 4.73 10.38
CA ALA A 36 9.43 3.62 11.30
C ALA A 36 8.26 3.45 12.27
N CYS A 37 7.88 2.20 12.50
CA CYS A 37 6.91 1.84 13.50
C CYS A 37 7.59 1.61 14.85
N SER A 38 6.87 1.83 15.95
CA SER A 38 7.37 1.65 17.32
C SER A 38 7.64 0.18 17.67
N SER A 39 6.95 -0.74 17.00
CA SER A 39 7.00 -2.18 17.23
C SER A 39 7.90 -2.93 16.24
N LEU A 40 8.43 -4.07 16.69
CA LEU A 40 9.16 -5.02 15.85
C LEU A 40 8.23 -6.08 15.25
N GLY A 41 8.68 -6.69 14.15
CA GLY A 41 8.03 -7.82 13.51
C GLY A 41 8.24 -9.14 14.25
N PRO A 42 7.62 -10.24 13.77
CA PRO A 42 7.68 -11.55 14.42
C PRO A 42 9.08 -12.11 14.61
N SER A 43 10.05 -11.68 13.79
CA SER A 43 11.46 -12.11 13.88
C SER A 43 12.36 -11.04 14.51
N GLY A 44 11.78 -9.99 15.10
CA GLY A 44 12.52 -8.86 15.68
C GLY A 44 12.98 -7.82 14.64
N GLU A 45 12.53 -7.91 13.40
CA GLU A 45 12.87 -6.96 12.34
C GLU A 45 12.14 -5.61 12.52
N PRO A 46 12.76 -4.49 12.09
CA PRO A 46 12.10 -3.19 12.13
C PRO A 46 10.96 -3.12 11.10
N LEU A 47 9.83 -2.54 11.52
CA LEU A 47 8.64 -2.34 10.70
C LEU A 47 8.50 -0.89 10.25
N TYR A 48 7.88 -0.69 9.09
CA TYR A 48 7.74 0.60 8.44
C TYR A 48 6.42 0.70 7.69
N THR A 49 5.90 1.92 7.63
CA THR A 49 4.97 2.36 6.59
C THR A 49 5.78 3.11 5.55
N ASP A 50 5.69 2.74 4.27
CA ASP A 50 6.40 3.41 3.18
C ASP A 50 5.43 4.25 2.36
N VAL A 51 5.82 5.50 2.06
CA VAL A 51 4.96 6.45 1.34
C VAL A 51 5.62 6.91 0.05
N ALA A 52 4.96 6.69 -1.08
CA ALA A 52 5.43 7.12 -2.39
C ALA A 52 4.50 8.17 -3.00
N TYR A 53 5.08 9.22 -3.60
CA TYR A 53 4.36 10.32 -4.24
C TYR A 53 4.70 10.38 -5.73
N PHE A 54 3.69 10.54 -6.57
CA PHE A 54 3.82 10.65 -8.03
C PHE A 54 3.01 11.84 -8.54
N GLY A 55 3.51 12.52 -9.59
CA GLY A 55 2.86 13.68 -10.20
C GLY A 55 3.36 15.04 -9.70
N ASP A 56 2.68 16.10 -10.12
CA ASP A 56 3.03 17.49 -9.77
C ASP A 56 2.73 17.78 -8.29
N ARG A 57 3.60 18.53 -7.61
CA ARG A 57 3.38 19.01 -6.23
C ARG A 57 2.28 20.08 -6.14
N ASN A 58 1.96 20.72 -7.26
CA ASN A 58 0.91 21.72 -7.39
C ASN A 58 -0.36 21.17 -8.04
N ALA A 59 -0.48 19.84 -8.19
CA ALA A 59 -1.70 19.20 -8.69
C ALA A 59 -2.92 19.64 -7.85
N SER A 60 -4.03 19.94 -8.52
CA SER A 60 -5.25 20.38 -7.84
C SER A 60 -6.02 19.24 -7.18
N ARG A 61 -5.65 17.99 -7.48
CA ARG A 61 -6.27 16.78 -6.94
C ARG A 61 -5.21 15.79 -6.46
N LEU A 62 -5.56 15.01 -5.44
CA LEU A 62 -4.72 13.95 -4.90
C LEU A 62 -5.51 12.66 -4.77
N LEU A 63 -5.09 11.63 -5.50
CA LEU A 63 -5.56 10.25 -5.30
C LEU A 63 -4.69 9.60 -4.22
N ILE A 64 -5.31 9.15 -3.13
CA ILE A 64 -4.62 8.43 -2.06
C ILE A 64 -5.01 6.96 -2.10
N LEU A 65 -4.02 6.08 -2.21
CA LEU A 65 -4.19 4.63 -2.20
C LEU A 65 -3.48 4.05 -0.97
N ILE A 66 -4.25 3.48 -0.05
CA ILE A 66 -3.75 2.97 1.23
C ILE A 66 -3.87 1.45 1.25
N SER A 67 -2.83 0.76 1.74
CA SER A 67 -2.86 -0.68 2.02
C SER A 67 -2.58 -0.98 3.48
N GLY A 68 -3.05 -2.15 3.93
CA GLY A 68 -2.74 -2.67 5.26
C GLY A 68 -3.33 -1.85 6.39
N THR A 69 -4.55 -1.35 6.27
CA THR A 69 -5.32 -0.79 7.39
C THR A 69 -5.62 -1.86 8.43
N HIS A 70 -6.03 -3.04 7.96
CA HIS A 70 -6.01 -4.30 8.68
C HIS A 70 -4.89 -5.20 8.13
N GLY A 71 -4.24 -5.96 8.99
CA GLY A 71 -3.09 -6.78 8.60
C GLY A 71 -3.31 -7.71 7.41
N PRO A 72 -4.32 -8.62 7.47
CA PRO A 72 -4.58 -9.55 6.36
C PRO A 72 -5.00 -8.87 5.05
N GLU A 73 -5.58 -7.67 5.11
CA GLU A 73 -5.92 -6.87 3.92
C GLU A 73 -4.67 -6.17 3.33
N GLY A 74 -3.55 -6.18 4.06
CA GLY A 74 -2.26 -5.70 3.58
C GLY A 74 -1.75 -6.44 2.34
N TYR A 75 -1.96 -7.76 2.25
CA TYR A 75 -1.48 -8.56 1.12
C TYR A 75 -2.18 -8.18 -0.18
N SER A 76 -3.52 -8.13 -0.17
CA SER A 76 -4.31 -7.75 -1.34
C SER A 76 -4.12 -6.28 -1.69
N GLY A 77 -4.12 -5.38 -0.70
CA GLY A 77 -3.87 -3.95 -0.91
C GLY A 77 -2.48 -3.69 -1.49
N SER A 78 -1.44 -4.35 -0.98
CA SER A 78 -0.07 -4.27 -1.51
C SER A 78 -0.01 -4.78 -2.95
N ALA A 79 -0.64 -5.91 -3.25
CA ALA A 79 -0.71 -6.44 -4.61
C ALA A 79 -1.40 -5.46 -5.57
N SER A 80 -2.51 -4.84 -5.16
CA SER A 80 -3.20 -3.82 -5.95
C SER A 80 -2.33 -2.59 -6.21
N GLN A 81 -1.59 -2.12 -5.21
CA GLN A 81 -0.64 -1.01 -5.37
C GLN A 81 0.49 -1.35 -6.35
N LEU A 82 1.03 -2.57 -6.29
CA LEU A 82 2.05 -3.04 -7.23
C LEU A 82 1.51 -3.14 -8.66
N LEU A 83 0.29 -3.65 -8.83
CA LEU A 83 -0.39 -3.69 -10.13
C LEU A 83 -0.60 -2.28 -10.69
N PHE A 84 -1.06 -1.35 -9.85
CA PHE A 84 -1.27 0.05 -10.22
C PHE A 84 0.02 0.67 -10.76
N LEU A 85 1.13 0.50 -10.05
CA LEU A 85 2.44 1.01 -10.45
C LEU A 85 3.00 0.34 -11.71
N ARG A 86 2.92 -0.99 -11.80
CA ARG A 86 3.40 -1.77 -12.95
C ARG A 86 2.63 -1.47 -14.24
N ALA A 87 1.34 -1.17 -14.10
CA ALA A 87 0.50 -0.77 -15.23
C ALA A 87 0.75 0.69 -15.67
N GLY A 88 1.59 1.45 -14.96
CA GLY A 88 1.86 2.86 -15.26
C GLY A 88 0.69 3.78 -14.97
N LEU A 89 -0.29 3.35 -14.16
CA LEU A 89 -1.53 4.10 -13.94
C LEU A 89 -1.28 5.40 -13.18
N GLN A 90 -0.25 5.47 -12.36
CA GLN A 90 0.19 6.71 -11.70
C GLN A 90 0.54 7.82 -12.69
N ASP A 91 1.04 7.46 -13.88
CA ASP A 91 1.47 8.40 -14.92
C ASP A 91 0.39 8.62 -15.98
N ALA A 92 -0.65 7.76 -16.01
CA ALA A 92 -1.75 7.83 -16.96
C ALA A 92 -2.91 8.74 -16.49
N LEU A 93 -2.87 9.22 -15.25
CA LEU A 93 -3.87 10.15 -14.72
C LEU A 93 -3.72 11.55 -15.34
N PRO A 94 -4.79 12.38 -15.31
CA PRO A 94 -4.68 13.78 -15.72
C PRO A 94 -3.54 14.48 -14.98
N ALA A 95 -2.81 15.37 -15.66
CA ALA A 95 -1.67 16.10 -15.06
C ALA A 95 -2.03 16.92 -13.81
N SER A 96 -3.31 17.26 -13.63
CA SER A 96 -3.84 17.93 -12.44
C SER A 96 -4.10 17.00 -11.24
N THR A 97 -3.79 15.70 -11.36
CA THR A 97 -3.98 14.71 -10.31
C THR A 97 -2.63 14.10 -9.94
N ALA A 98 -2.23 14.28 -8.69
CA ALA A 98 -1.12 13.55 -8.09
C ALA A 98 -1.59 12.26 -7.43
N VAL A 99 -0.66 11.35 -7.13
CA VAL A 99 -0.93 10.09 -6.43
C VAL A 99 -0.06 9.99 -5.18
N LEU A 100 -0.68 9.64 -4.06
CA LEU A 100 0.00 9.23 -2.83
C LEU A 100 -0.32 7.76 -2.53
N LEU A 101 0.71 6.93 -2.54
CA LEU A 101 0.63 5.54 -2.12
C LEU A 101 1.13 5.42 -0.69
N VAL A 102 0.29 4.89 0.21
CA VAL A 102 0.65 4.56 1.59
C VAL A 102 0.68 3.04 1.70
N HIS A 103 1.87 2.45 1.77
CA HIS A 103 2.07 1.02 1.88
C HIS A 103 2.20 0.62 3.35
N ALA A 104 1.39 -0.36 3.78
CA ALA A 104 1.38 -0.89 5.14
C ALA A 104 1.12 0.17 6.23
N LEU A 105 -0.06 0.81 6.18
CA LEU A 105 -0.47 1.80 7.20
C LEU A 105 -0.41 1.22 8.63
N ASN A 106 -0.88 -0.02 8.79
CA ASN A 106 -0.70 -0.84 9.98
C ASN A 106 0.40 -1.86 9.75
N CYS A 107 1.63 -1.39 9.60
CA CYS A 107 2.83 -2.23 9.48
C CYS A 107 2.89 -3.36 10.53
N TYR A 108 2.47 -3.10 11.78
CA TYR A 108 2.39 -4.10 12.83
C TYR A 108 1.34 -5.16 12.54
N GLY A 109 0.09 -4.73 12.30
CA GLY A 109 -1.00 -5.63 11.98
C GLY A 109 -0.65 -6.50 10.76
N PHE A 110 -0.03 -5.91 9.75
CA PHE A 110 0.41 -6.62 8.55
C PHE A 110 1.50 -7.65 8.86
N ALA A 111 2.53 -7.29 9.62
CA ALA A 111 3.60 -8.24 9.97
C ALA A 111 3.16 -9.36 10.90
N TRP A 112 2.17 -9.12 11.77
CA TRP A 112 1.67 -10.07 12.77
C TRP A 112 0.37 -10.77 12.37
N ASP A 113 -0.15 -10.54 11.16
CA ASP A 113 -1.47 -10.99 10.69
C ASP A 113 -2.63 -10.62 11.64
N ARG A 114 -2.60 -9.40 12.17
CA ARG A 114 -3.58 -8.85 13.11
C ARG A 114 -4.39 -7.72 12.49
N ARG A 115 -5.67 -7.65 12.86
CA ARG A 115 -6.55 -6.54 12.51
C ARG A 115 -6.13 -5.23 13.20
N VAL A 116 -5.64 -5.35 14.43
CA VAL A 116 -5.33 -4.23 15.33
C VAL A 116 -3.88 -3.76 15.23
N THR A 117 -3.60 -2.56 15.75
CA THR A 117 -2.24 -2.05 15.97
C THR A 117 -1.56 -2.78 17.14
N ALA A 118 -0.30 -2.44 17.42
CA ALA A 118 0.44 -2.98 18.56
C ALA A 118 -0.23 -2.66 19.90
N GLU A 119 -0.92 -1.53 19.97
CA GLU A 119 -1.67 -1.05 21.14
C GLU A 119 -3.06 -1.66 21.25
N GLY A 120 -3.46 -2.52 20.30
CA GLY A 120 -4.78 -3.14 20.27
C GLY A 120 -5.88 -2.28 19.65
N CYS A 121 -5.53 -1.17 18.98
CA CYS A 121 -6.49 -0.29 18.32
C CYS A 121 -6.92 -0.85 16.96
N ASP A 122 -8.23 -0.83 16.66
CA ASP A 122 -8.72 -1.06 15.30
C ASP A 122 -8.62 0.25 14.50
N LEU A 123 -7.88 0.25 13.39
CA LEU A 123 -7.70 1.42 12.53
C LEU A 123 -8.88 1.63 11.57
N ASN A 124 -9.81 0.68 11.46
CA ASN A 124 -11.05 0.83 10.72
C ASN A 124 -12.22 0.18 11.49
N PRO A 125 -12.66 0.81 12.60
CA PRO A 125 -13.77 0.31 13.38
C PRO A 125 -15.08 0.35 12.56
N PRO A 126 -16.07 -0.50 12.88
CA PRO A 126 -17.35 -0.52 12.17
C PRO A 126 -17.97 0.87 12.07
N GLY A 127 -18.23 1.33 10.84
CA GLY A 127 -18.84 2.64 10.57
C GLY A 127 -17.88 3.72 10.05
N VAL A 128 -16.57 3.49 10.10
CA VAL A 128 -15.61 4.30 9.34
C VAL A 128 -15.48 3.71 7.94
N ARG A 129 -15.70 4.54 6.91
CA ARG A 129 -15.29 4.24 5.54
C ARG A 129 -14.06 5.07 5.23
N ILE A 130 -12.98 4.41 4.83
CA ILE A 130 -11.93 5.08 4.09
C ILE A 130 -12.39 5.09 2.63
N ASP A 131 -13.20 6.09 2.30
CA ASP A 131 -13.57 6.33 0.90
C ASP A 131 -12.39 6.97 0.19
N VAL A 132 -11.95 6.37 -0.92
CA VAL A 132 -11.07 7.03 -1.87
C VAL A 132 -11.90 8.15 -2.52
N VAL A 133 -11.75 9.37 -2.03
CA VAL A 133 -12.35 10.54 -2.68
C VAL A 133 -11.55 10.79 -3.96
N LEU A 134 -12.01 10.19 -5.06
CA LEU A 134 -11.77 10.79 -6.36
C LEU A 134 -12.57 12.08 -6.35
N SER A 135 -11.89 13.23 -6.23
CA SER A 135 -12.58 14.51 -6.33
C SER A 135 -13.18 14.60 -7.74
N ASP A 136 -14.51 14.53 -7.83
CA ASP A 136 -15.22 14.72 -9.08
C ASP A 136 -14.92 16.11 -9.64
N SER A 137 -14.61 16.16 -10.93
CA SER A 137 -14.62 17.38 -11.73
C SER A 137 -15.55 17.19 -12.91
#